data_AF-A2HAG6-F1
#
_entry.id   AF-A2HAG6-F1
#
_cell.length_a   1.000
_cell.length_b   1.000
_cell.length_c   1.000
_cell.angle_alpha   90.00
_cell.angle_beta   90.00
_cell.angle_gamma   90.00
#
_symmetry.space_group_name_H-M   'P 1'
#
loop_
_entity.id
_entity.type
_entity.pdbx_description
1 polymer ?
#
loop_
_entity_poly.entity_id
_entity_poly.type
_entity_poly.pdbx_seq_one_letter_code
_entity_poly.pdbx_strand_id
1 'polypeptide(L)'
;MTKFISVNKYMSGLKEELDPFAYLNVYFYNFEKSTFDKIWNIAPVKFAVVRKSGATFEDLDIEGLLAVKENFDRKFSKLEEGKAYKLVIPYEPKKADDYEYYESKIVEVQGKLGKKILESKPVFAPKEEENIDIDPEMF
;
A
#
# COMPACT_ATOMS: atom_id res chain seq x y z
N MET A 1 -13.14 11.17 7.60
CA MET A 1 -12.12 11.64 6.65
C MET A 1 -11.03 10.59 6.57
N THR A 2 -10.81 10.04 5.38
CA THR A 2 -9.76 9.03 5.12
C THR A 2 -8.39 9.66 5.30
N LYS A 3 -7.51 9.02 6.08
CA LYS A 3 -6.11 9.46 6.24
C LYS A 3 -5.26 8.89 5.11
N PHE A 4 -4.29 9.68 4.64
CA PHE A 4 -3.31 9.28 3.63
C PHE A 4 -1.90 9.46 4.18
N ILE A 5 -1.04 8.47 3.98
CA ILE A 5 0.36 8.50 4.40
C ILE A 5 1.26 8.19 3.21
N SER A 6 2.28 9.02 3.00
CA SER A 6 3.26 8.76 1.94
C SER A 6 4.12 7.55 2.30
N VAL A 7 4.57 6.82 1.27
CA VAL A 7 5.51 5.70 1.45
C VAL A 7 6.74 6.13 2.25
N ASN A 8 7.30 7.31 1.96
CA ASN A 8 8.47 7.81 2.69
C ASN A 8 8.20 7.97 4.18
N LYS A 9 7.08 8.62 4.55
CA LYS A 9 6.72 8.84 5.96
C LYS A 9 6.47 7.51 6.67
N TYR A 10 5.79 6.58 6.02
CA TYR A 10 5.51 5.26 6.59
C TYR A 10 6.81 4.47 6.84
N MET A 11 7.69 4.43 5.85
CA MET A 11 8.97 3.71 5.97
C MET A 11 9.89 4.31 7.04
N SER A 12 9.93 5.63 7.19
CA SER A 12 10.72 6.26 8.25
C SER A 12 10.28 5.82 9.64
N GLY A 13 8.97 5.74 9.91
CA GLY A 13 8.46 5.23 11.19
C GLY A 13 8.77 3.75 11.41
N LEU A 14 8.53 2.90 10.39
CA LEU A 14 8.81 1.47 10.48
C LEU A 14 10.28 1.13 10.76
N LYS A 15 11.22 1.94 10.27
CA LYS A 15 12.65 1.72 10.50
C LYS A 15 13.08 1.88 11.97
N GLU A 16 12.33 2.67 12.74
CA GLU A 16 12.59 2.84 14.17
C GLU A 16 12.15 1.61 14.96
N GLU A 17 11.17 0.85 14.44
CA GLU A 17 10.53 -0.26 15.13
C GLU A 17 11.04 -1.64 14.67
N LEU A 18 11.50 -1.77 13.43
CA LEU A 18 11.84 -3.04 12.80
C LEU A 18 13.33 -3.21 12.57
N ASP A 19 13.83 -4.41 12.89
CA ASP A 19 15.17 -4.85 12.49
C ASP A 19 15.40 -4.67 10.98
N PRO A 20 16.62 -4.30 10.55
CA PRO A 20 16.95 -4.12 9.14
C PRO A 20 16.50 -5.28 8.26
N PHE A 21 15.86 -4.93 7.15
CA PHE A 21 15.36 -5.88 6.17
C PHE A 21 15.89 -5.55 4.78
N ALA A 22 15.69 -6.43 3.81
CA ALA A 22 16.02 -6.16 2.41
C ALA A 22 14.86 -5.41 1.73
N TYR A 23 13.64 -5.93 1.90
CA TYR A 23 12.44 -5.35 1.32
C TYR A 23 11.24 -5.46 2.26
N LEU A 24 10.39 -4.43 2.25
CA LEU A 24 9.01 -4.52 2.71
C LEU A 24 8.12 -4.76 1.50
N ASN A 25 7.41 -5.89 1.50
CA ASN A 25 6.34 -6.14 0.54
C ASN A 25 5.02 -5.70 1.15
N VAL A 26 4.39 -4.72 0.53
CA VAL A 26 3.03 -4.29 0.87
C VAL A 26 2.07 -4.92 -0.13
N TYR A 27 1.24 -5.85 0.31
CA TYR A 27 0.24 -6.50 -0.55
C TYR A 27 -1.03 -5.67 -0.60
N PHE A 28 -1.62 -5.56 -1.80
CA PHE A 28 -2.86 -4.82 -2.04
C PHE A 28 -3.59 -5.36 -3.26
N TYR A 29 -4.89 -5.08 -3.34
CA TYR A 29 -5.71 -5.30 -4.53
C TYR A 29 -6.64 -4.11 -4.81
N ASN A 30 -7.01 -3.34 -3.77
CA ASN A 30 -7.73 -2.09 -3.90
C ASN A 30 -6.77 -0.90 -4.03
N PHE A 31 -6.98 -0.11 -5.07
CA PHE A 31 -6.26 1.14 -5.32
C PHE A 31 -7.15 2.11 -6.08
N GLU A 32 -6.97 3.40 -5.82
CA GLU A 32 -7.73 4.48 -6.46
C GLU A 32 -6.81 5.61 -6.86
N LYS A 33 -7.18 6.34 -7.91
CA LYS A 33 -6.43 7.52 -8.33
C LYS A 33 -6.74 8.67 -7.37
N SER A 34 -5.69 9.32 -6.85
CA SER A 34 -5.84 10.53 -6.03
C SER A 34 -6.27 11.73 -6.88
N THR A 35 -6.70 12.80 -6.22
CA THR A 35 -6.94 14.11 -6.86
C THR A 35 -5.65 14.76 -7.36
N PHE A 36 -4.50 14.35 -6.81
CA PHE A 36 -3.18 14.81 -7.26
C PHE A 36 -2.67 14.00 -8.46
N ASP A 37 -2.05 14.69 -9.43
CA ASP A 37 -1.54 14.03 -10.64
C ASP A 37 -0.53 12.92 -10.32
N LYS A 38 -0.72 11.77 -10.95
CA LYS A 38 0.11 10.56 -10.81
C LYS A 38 0.26 10.06 -9.37
N ILE A 39 -0.65 10.40 -8.46
CA ILE A 39 -0.69 9.82 -7.12
C ILE A 39 -1.83 8.81 -7.06
N TRP A 40 -1.57 7.65 -6.48
CA TRP A 40 -2.53 6.58 -6.25
C TRP A 40 -2.56 6.24 -4.77
N ASN A 41 -3.76 6.01 -4.25
CA ASN A 41 -3.95 5.56 -2.87
C ASN A 41 -4.17 4.05 -2.92
N ILE A 42 -3.36 3.29 -2.18
CA ILE A 42 -3.54 1.85 -2.04
C ILE A 42 -4.01 1.52 -0.63
N ALA A 43 -4.89 0.53 -0.51
CA ALA A 43 -5.31 -0.04 0.76
C ALA A 43 -4.49 -1.32 1.02
N PRO A 44 -3.51 -1.29 1.94
CA PRO A 44 -2.71 -2.47 2.27
C PRO A 44 -3.58 -3.55 2.91
N VAL A 45 -3.30 -4.82 2.61
CA VAL A 45 -4.03 -5.97 3.18
C VAL A 45 -3.12 -6.91 3.97
N LYS A 46 -1.82 -6.94 3.63
CA LYS A 46 -0.82 -7.71 4.38
C LYS A 46 0.56 -7.12 4.14
N PHE A 47 1.45 -7.31 5.11
CA PHE A 47 2.86 -6.93 5.01
C PHE A 47 3.74 -8.16 5.11
N ALA A 48 4.80 -8.22 4.30
CA ALA A 48 5.87 -9.18 4.52
C ALA A 48 7.22 -8.48 4.57
N VAL A 49 7.95 -8.73 5.64
CA VAL A 49 9.32 -8.27 5.81
C VAL A 49 10.25 -9.34 5.27
N VAL A 50 11.01 -8.99 4.24
CA VAL A 50 11.96 -9.86 3.57
C VAL A 50 13.35 -9.57 4.10
N ARG A 51 13.94 -10.55 4.78
CA ARG A 51 15.31 -10.52 5.31
C ARG A 51 16.17 -11.52 4.54
N LYS A 52 17.49 -11.53 4.82
CA LYS A 52 18.40 -12.54 4.24
C LYS A 52 18.01 -13.98 4.61
N SER A 53 17.41 -14.17 5.78
CA SER A 53 16.94 -15.47 6.28
C SER A 53 15.64 -15.94 5.65
N GLY A 54 14.90 -15.07 4.96
CA GLY A 54 13.60 -15.39 4.38
C GLY A 54 12.59 -14.25 4.51
N ALA A 55 11.37 -14.52 4.05
CA ALA A 55 10.25 -13.59 4.14
C ALA A 55 9.28 -14.03 5.23
N THR A 56 8.93 -13.11 6.13
CA THR A 56 7.95 -13.33 7.20
C THR A 56 6.80 -12.37 7.02
N PHE A 57 5.56 -12.86 7.17
CA PHE A 57 4.40 -11.98 7.23
C PHE A 57 4.34 -11.32 8.60
N GLU A 58 4.15 -10.01 8.62
CA GLU A 58 4.08 -9.22 9.84
C GLU A 58 2.71 -8.51 9.89
N ASP A 59 2.19 -8.32 11.10
CA ASP A 59 1.00 -7.53 11.36
C ASP A 59 1.41 -6.09 11.66
N LEU A 60 1.73 -5.35 10.60
CA LEU A 60 2.08 -3.93 10.69
C LEU A 60 0.82 -3.08 10.56
N ASP A 61 0.66 -2.15 11.50
CA ASP A 61 -0.43 -1.18 11.44
C ASP A 61 -0.07 -0.01 10.52
N ILE A 62 -1.10 0.59 9.93
CA ILE A 62 -0.98 1.84 9.19
C ILE A 62 -2.22 2.71 9.42
N GLU A 63 -1.98 3.97 9.80
CA GLU A 63 -3.05 4.95 9.99
C GLU A 63 -3.55 5.54 8.65
N GLY A 64 -4.04 4.69 7.75
CA GLY A 64 -4.70 5.13 6.51
C GLY A 64 -4.23 4.41 5.24
N LEU A 65 -4.56 5.02 4.10
CA LEU A 65 -4.15 4.54 2.78
C LEU A 65 -2.72 4.99 2.47
N LEU A 66 -1.95 4.15 1.78
CA LEU A 66 -0.62 4.51 1.30
C LEU A 66 -0.74 5.32 0.00
N ALA A 67 -0.27 6.56 0.03
CA ALA A 67 -0.15 7.40 -1.14
C ALA A 67 1.17 7.09 -1.88
N VAL A 68 1.04 6.65 -3.13
CA VAL A 68 2.15 6.21 -3.97
C VAL A 68 2.17 7.00 -5.28
N LYS A 69 3.31 7.64 -5.58
CA LYS A 69 3.50 8.35 -6.84
C LYS A 69 3.85 7.36 -7.96
N GLU A 70 3.05 7.32 -9.01
CA GLU A 70 3.29 6.58 -10.22
C GLU A 70 4.58 7.05 -10.91
N ASN A 71 5.37 6.08 -11.36
CA ASN A 71 6.62 6.28 -12.09
C ASN A 71 6.82 5.09 -13.05
N PHE A 72 8.01 4.99 -13.66
CA PHE A 72 8.30 3.90 -14.60
C PHE A 72 8.18 2.50 -13.98
N ASP A 73 8.54 2.31 -12.71
CA ASP A 73 8.48 1.02 -12.02
C ASP A 73 7.16 0.77 -11.27
N ARG A 74 6.29 1.79 -11.18
CA ARG A 74 5.01 1.81 -10.45
C ARG A 74 3.87 2.27 -11.36
N LYS A 75 3.65 1.56 -12.46
CA LYS A 75 2.61 1.91 -13.46
C LYS A 75 1.22 1.50 -13.00
N PHE A 76 0.66 2.22 -12.02
CA PHE A 76 -0.71 2.01 -11.52
C PHE A 76 -1.76 2.09 -12.62
N SER A 77 -1.57 2.99 -13.59
CA SER A 77 -2.44 3.14 -14.76
C SER A 77 -2.55 1.88 -15.65
N LYS A 78 -1.70 0.88 -15.44
CA LYS A 78 -1.69 -0.39 -16.17
C LYS A 78 -2.13 -1.58 -15.34
N LEU A 79 -2.50 -1.37 -14.08
CA LEU A 79 -2.98 -2.44 -13.23
C LEU A 79 -4.42 -2.74 -13.58
N GLU A 80 -4.74 -4.02 -13.63
CA GLU A 80 -6.10 -4.53 -13.82
C GLU A 80 -6.77 -4.74 -12.46
N GLU A 81 -8.06 -4.38 -12.37
CA GLU A 81 -8.92 -4.70 -11.24
C GLU A 81 -9.10 -6.24 -11.10
N GLY A 82 -9.38 -6.70 -9.88
CA GLY A 82 -9.56 -8.13 -9.60
C GLY A 82 -8.25 -8.94 -9.52
N LYS A 83 -7.09 -8.29 -9.66
CA LYS A 83 -5.77 -8.89 -9.45
C LYS A 83 -5.13 -8.42 -8.15
N ALA A 84 -4.29 -9.30 -7.59
CA ALA A 84 -3.47 -8.99 -6.42
C ALA A 84 -2.11 -8.47 -6.84
N TYR A 85 -1.60 -7.47 -6.13
CA TYR A 85 -0.30 -6.87 -6.36
C TYR A 85 0.48 -6.75 -5.07
N LYS A 86 1.79 -6.54 -5.20
CA LYS A 86 2.64 -6.08 -4.11
C LYS A 86 3.48 -4.88 -4.54
N LEU A 87 3.57 -3.89 -3.66
CA LEU A 87 4.56 -2.84 -3.72
C LEU A 87 5.80 -3.33 -2.98
N VAL A 88 6.91 -3.49 -3.70
CA VAL A 88 8.19 -3.94 -3.16
C VAL A 88 9.01 -2.71 -2.82
N ILE A 89 9.22 -2.42 -1.54
CA ILE A 89 9.91 -1.22 -1.06
C ILE A 89 11.26 -1.65 -0.45
N PRO A 90 12.41 -1.16 -0.97
CA PRO A 90 13.70 -1.46 -0.36
C PRO A 90 13.82 -0.85 1.03
N TYR A 91 14.64 -1.44 1.90
CA TYR A 91 14.92 -0.85 3.21
C TYR A 91 15.67 0.47 3.08
N GLU A 92 16.69 0.57 2.22
CA GLU A 92 17.44 1.82 2.07
C GLU A 92 16.76 2.78 1.09
N PRO A 93 16.53 4.05 1.47
CA PRO A 93 16.12 5.08 0.53
C PRO A 93 17.29 5.44 -0.38
N LYS A 94 16.97 6.00 -1.54
CA LYS A 94 17.91 6.73 -2.39
C LYS A 94 17.80 8.22 -2.13
N LYS A 95 18.92 8.91 -2.32
CA LYS A 95 19.02 10.37 -2.31
C LYS A 95 19.17 10.87 -3.74
N ALA A 96 18.36 11.84 -4.12
CA ALA A 96 18.58 12.66 -5.29
C ALA A 96 18.40 14.12 -4.85
N ASP A 97 19.46 14.90 -4.98
CA ASP A 97 19.55 16.26 -4.46
C ASP A 97 19.14 16.31 -2.97
N ASP A 98 18.21 17.18 -2.60
CA ASP A 98 17.69 17.34 -1.24
C ASP A 98 16.49 16.42 -0.92
N TYR A 99 16.20 15.43 -1.78
CA TYR A 99 15.04 14.53 -1.62
C TYR A 99 15.45 13.07 -1.41
N GLU A 100 14.90 12.45 -0.36
CA GLU A 100 14.96 11.00 -0.13
C GLU A 100 13.73 10.31 -0.69
N TYR A 101 13.93 9.18 -1.36
CA TYR A 101 12.83 8.38 -1.90
C TYR A 101 13.16 6.90 -1.94
N TYR A 102 12.13 6.07 -1.90
CA TYR A 102 12.27 4.63 -2.08
C TYR A 102 12.02 4.25 -3.53
N GLU A 103 12.99 3.58 -4.16
CA GLU A 103 12.85 2.93 -5.47
C GLU A 103 11.99 1.66 -5.36
N SER A 104 10.71 1.87 -5.03
CA SER A 104 9.75 0.79 -4.99
C SER A 104 9.20 0.45 -6.36
N LYS A 105 8.80 -0.81 -6.54
CA LYS A 105 8.22 -1.35 -7.79
C LYS A 105 6.96 -2.15 -7.51
N ILE A 106 6.08 -2.26 -8.50
CA ILE A 106 4.86 -3.06 -8.39
C ILE A 106 5.03 -4.39 -9.11
N VAL A 107 4.56 -5.47 -8.48
CA VAL A 107 4.61 -6.83 -9.03
C VAL A 107 3.25 -7.50 -8.84
N GLU A 108 2.72 -8.13 -9.88
CA GLU A 108 1.52 -8.98 -9.79
C GLU A 108 1.80 -10.22 -8.94
N VAL A 109 0.87 -10.56 -8.05
CA VAL A 109 0.97 -11.71 -7.16
C VAL A 109 0.09 -12.83 -7.69
N GLN A 110 0.73 -13.93 -8.11
CA GLN A 110 0.06 -15.03 -8.79
C GLN A 110 -0.16 -16.25 -7.88
N GLY A 111 -0.95 -17.21 -8.38
CA GLY A 111 -1.15 -18.51 -7.75
C GLY A 111 -1.91 -18.45 -6.43
N LYS A 112 -1.58 -19.38 -5.52
CA LYS A 112 -2.29 -19.53 -4.23
C LYS A 112 -2.20 -18.28 -3.36
N LEU A 113 -1.07 -17.57 -3.40
CA LEU A 113 -0.90 -16.35 -2.61
C LEU A 113 -1.80 -15.22 -3.14
N GLY A 114 -1.87 -15.04 -4.46
CA GLY A 114 -2.74 -14.02 -5.06
C GLY A 114 -4.21 -14.19 -4.66
N LYS A 115 -4.72 -15.43 -4.68
CA LYS A 115 -6.09 -15.73 -4.23
C LYS A 115 -6.32 -15.34 -2.76
N LYS A 116 -5.39 -15.72 -1.87
CA LYS A 116 -5.49 -15.35 -0.45
C LYS A 116 -5.48 -13.84 -0.22
N ILE A 117 -4.70 -13.10 -0.99
CA ILE A 117 -4.65 -11.62 -0.91
C ILE A 117 -5.99 -11.02 -1.32
N LEU A 118 -6.64 -11.54 -2.38
CA LEU A 118 -7.97 -11.08 -2.81
C LEU A 118 -9.07 -11.39 -1.79
N GLU A 119 -8.91 -12.45 -1.00
CA GLU A 119 -9.85 -12.83 0.07
C GLU A 119 -9.58 -12.07 1.39
N SER A 120 -8.45 -11.36 1.49
CA SER A 120 -8.04 -10.67 2.72
C SER A 120 -8.73 -9.33 2.86
N LYS A 121 -9.05 -8.93 4.09
CA LYS A 121 -9.55 -7.56 4.35
C LYS A 121 -8.40 -6.56 4.40
N PRO A 122 -8.60 -5.31 3.95
CA PRO A 122 -7.66 -4.23 4.20
C PRO A 122 -7.31 -4.08 5.68
N VAL A 123 -6.03 -3.86 5.98
CA VAL A 123 -5.52 -3.58 7.33
C VAL A 123 -6.13 -2.28 7.85
N PHE A 124 -6.25 -1.29 6.96
CA PHE A 124 -7.07 -0.11 7.18
C PHE A 124 -8.42 -0.31 6.49
N ALA A 125 -9.45 -0.62 7.27
CA ALA A 125 -10.82 -0.52 6.78
C ALA A 125 -11.19 0.97 6.76
N PRO A 126 -11.45 1.61 5.59
CA PRO A 126 -12.21 2.85 5.61
C PRO A 126 -13.50 2.56 6.37
N LYS A 127 -13.95 3.47 7.24
CA LYS A 127 -15.29 3.37 7.79
C LYS A 127 -16.22 3.26 6.58
N GLU A 128 -17.00 2.18 6.49
CA GLU A 128 -18.11 2.14 5.56
C GLU A 128 -18.83 3.48 5.74
N GLU A 129 -19.03 4.24 4.67
CA GLU A 129 -20.06 5.26 4.71
C GLU A 129 -21.33 4.48 5.05
N GLU A 130 -21.85 4.64 6.28
CA GLU A 130 -23.22 4.28 6.54
C GLU A 130 -24.00 4.96 5.42
N ASN A 131 -24.56 4.17 4.51
CA ASN A 131 -25.64 4.65 3.66
C ASN A 131 -26.73 5.04 4.66
N ILE A 132 -26.73 6.31 5.07
CA ILE A 132 -27.84 6.89 5.77
C ILE A 132 -28.95 6.85 4.73
N ASP A 133 -29.89 5.94 4.92
CA ASP A 133 -31.11 5.88 4.11
C ASP A 133 -31.87 7.17 4.42
N ILE A 134 -31.66 8.19 3.58
CA ILE A 134 -32.34 9.48 3.74
C ILE A 134 -33.75 9.26 3.21
N ASP A 135 -34.71 9.11 4.13
CA ASP A 135 -36.13 9.07 3.81
C ASP A 135 -36.51 10.32 3.00
N PRO A 136 -36.95 10.18 1.73
CA PRO A 136 -37.32 11.31 0.89
C PRO A 136 -38.57 12.06 1.39
N GLU A 137 -39.27 11.58 2.42
CA GLU A 137 -40.42 12.26 3.01
C GLU A 137 -40.07 13.37 4.02
N MET A 138 -38.78 13.63 4.28
CA MET A 138 -38.34 14.69 5.21
C MET A 138 -38.02 16.05 4.57
N PHE A 139 -38.45 16.31 3.31
CA PHE A 139 -38.35 17.63 2.66
C PHE A 139 -39.71 18.28 2.39
#